data_AF-A0A7S3UTF3-F1
#
_entry.id   AF-A0A7S3UTF3-F1
#
_cell.length_a   1.000
_cell.length_b   1.000
_cell.length_c   1.000
_cell.angle_alpha   90.00
_cell.angle_beta   90.00
_cell.angle_gamma   90.00
#
_symmetry.space_group_name_H-M   'P 1'
#
loop_
_entity.id
_entity.type
_entity.pdbx_description
1 polymer ?
#
loop_
_entity_poly.entity_id
_entity_poly.type
_entity_poly.pdbx_seq_one_letter_code
_entity_poly.pdbx_strand_id
1 'polypeptide(L)'
;HIQEGRWFRRRMMCRSCGGGYCYFHGGAHPPDGSCLDYSRRQWHGRLKTSVKLFRTTKKCPGCHFRTEKAGGCNQMTCPNPVCRRRWCFVCGRFYQEGHYDVLNLRGCPGAMFVDAGAGTIAVHKAFLVLGLCAMALASVVTGAAFAAVYLVASPMLCCAVGSLADVLCCSHDVVLDASEGNEKTASLFVQQSV
;
A
#
# COMPACT_ATOMS: atom_id res chain seq x y z
N HIS A 1 -53.77 -4.33 43.68
CA HIS A 1 -53.26 -5.72 43.70
C HIS A 1 -52.30 -5.88 44.87
N ILE A 2 -52.60 -6.77 45.83
CA ILE A 2 -51.72 -7.06 46.97
C ILE A 2 -50.71 -8.15 46.56
N GLN A 3 -49.43 -7.93 46.89
CA GLN A 3 -48.34 -8.86 46.62
C GLN A 3 -47.94 -9.58 47.91
N GLU A 4 -47.83 -10.89 47.83
CA GLU A 4 -47.44 -11.76 48.94
C GLU A 4 -46.17 -12.53 48.55
N GLY A 5 -45.17 -12.51 49.43
CA GLY A 5 -43.90 -13.17 49.20
C GLY A 5 -42.85 -12.76 50.22
N ARG A 6 -41.79 -13.56 50.34
CA ARG A 6 -40.64 -13.25 51.19
C ARG A 6 -39.43 -13.02 50.30
N TRP A 7 -38.72 -11.91 50.52
CA TRP A 7 -37.56 -11.50 49.72
C TRP A 7 -36.51 -12.62 49.56
N PHE A 8 -36.26 -13.40 50.62
CA PHE A 8 -35.30 -14.52 50.60
C PHE A 8 -35.77 -15.74 49.80
N ARG A 9 -37.09 -15.91 49.58
CA ARG A 9 -37.61 -16.98 48.71
C ARG A 9 -37.65 -16.60 47.23
N ARG A 10 -37.26 -15.36 46.88
CA ARG A 10 -37.11 -14.83 45.50
C ARG A 10 -38.34 -14.94 44.60
N ARG A 11 -39.47 -15.39 45.12
CA ARG A 11 -40.76 -15.57 44.46
C ARG A 11 -41.76 -14.61 45.10
N MET A 12 -42.41 -13.82 44.26
CA MET A 12 -43.53 -12.94 44.62
C MET A 12 -44.78 -13.39 43.89
N MET A 13 -45.93 -13.40 44.55
CA MET A 13 -47.22 -13.78 43.97
C MET A 13 -48.26 -12.69 44.23
N CYS A 14 -49.10 -12.40 43.26
CA CYS A 14 -50.24 -11.52 43.47
C CYS A 14 -51.44 -12.33 43.98
N ARG A 15 -52.02 -11.91 45.10
CA ARG A 15 -53.19 -12.59 45.68
C ARG A 15 -54.45 -12.49 44.82
N SER A 16 -54.62 -11.38 44.11
CA SER A 16 -55.84 -11.11 43.34
C SER A 16 -55.88 -11.85 42.00
N CYS A 17 -54.74 -12.14 41.38
CA CYS A 17 -54.68 -12.75 40.05
C CYS A 17 -53.83 -14.03 39.97
N GLY A 18 -53.17 -14.44 41.04
CA GLY A 18 -52.33 -15.65 41.08
C GLY A 18 -51.01 -15.54 40.30
N GLY A 19 -50.78 -14.45 39.56
CA GLY A 19 -49.55 -14.24 38.79
C GLY A 19 -48.31 -14.18 39.69
N GLY A 20 -47.28 -14.96 39.33
CA GLY A 20 -46.02 -15.04 40.06
C GLY A 20 -44.83 -14.54 39.25
N TYR A 21 -43.88 -13.89 39.91
CA TYR A 21 -42.66 -13.39 39.29
C TYR A 21 -41.46 -13.43 40.25
N CYS A 22 -40.25 -13.23 39.71
CA CYS A 22 -39.04 -13.20 40.51
C CYS A 22 -38.87 -11.84 41.22
N TYR A 23 -38.57 -11.84 42.51
CA TYR A 23 -38.37 -10.60 43.28
C TYR A 23 -37.30 -9.68 42.69
N PHE A 24 -36.18 -10.24 42.21
CA PHE A 24 -35.03 -9.45 41.72
C PHE A 24 -35.14 -9.04 40.25
N HIS A 25 -35.80 -9.85 39.42
CA HIS A 25 -35.82 -9.67 37.97
C HIS A 25 -37.22 -9.48 37.38
N GLY A 26 -38.24 -9.33 38.23
CA GLY A 26 -39.62 -9.21 37.78
C GLY A 26 -40.05 -10.44 36.99
N GLY A 27 -40.74 -10.20 35.88
CA GLY A 27 -41.19 -11.24 34.93
C GLY A 27 -40.14 -11.68 33.90
N ALA A 28 -38.87 -11.31 34.04
CA ALA A 28 -37.84 -11.64 33.03
C ALA A 28 -37.54 -13.14 32.91
N HIS A 29 -37.90 -13.92 33.93
CA HIS A 29 -37.89 -15.37 33.90
C HIS A 29 -39.01 -15.93 34.80
N PRO A 30 -39.38 -17.21 34.63
CA PRO A 30 -40.38 -17.87 35.47
C PRO A 30 -40.04 -17.76 36.96
N PRO A 31 -41.05 -17.70 37.86
CA PRO A 31 -40.86 -17.53 39.31
C PRO A 31 -40.20 -18.73 40.01
N ASP A 32 -40.18 -19.88 39.35
CA ASP A 32 -39.48 -21.12 39.71
C ASP A 32 -38.09 -21.24 39.05
N GLY A 33 -37.80 -20.41 38.05
CA GLY A 33 -36.51 -20.36 37.38
C GLY A 33 -35.38 -19.78 38.24
N SER A 34 -34.16 -20.27 38.03
CA SER A 34 -32.96 -19.78 38.72
C SER A 34 -32.50 -18.41 38.18
N CYS A 35 -32.26 -17.46 39.10
CA CYS A 35 -31.63 -16.17 38.78
C CYS A 35 -30.24 -16.36 38.14
N LEU A 36 -29.50 -17.40 38.55
CA LEU A 36 -28.17 -17.67 38.00
C LEU A 36 -28.26 -18.09 36.52
N ASP A 37 -29.25 -18.91 36.16
CA ASP A 37 -29.45 -19.35 34.78
C ASP A 37 -29.95 -18.21 33.89
N TYR A 38 -30.79 -17.33 34.45
CA TYR A 38 -31.15 -16.09 33.77
C TYR A 38 -29.92 -15.20 33.51
N SER A 39 -29.12 -14.92 34.53
CA SER A 39 -27.90 -14.10 34.39
C SER A 39 -26.91 -14.70 33.38
N ARG A 40 -26.75 -16.03 33.39
CA ARG A 40 -25.92 -16.75 32.42
C ARG A 40 -26.43 -16.57 30.99
N ARG A 41 -27.73 -16.72 30.76
CA ARG A 41 -28.35 -16.50 29.43
C ARG A 41 -28.21 -15.06 28.96
N GLN A 42 -28.43 -14.09 29.85
CA GLN A 42 -28.24 -12.67 29.55
C GLN A 42 -26.79 -12.35 29.18
N TRP A 43 -25.83 -12.89 29.92
CA TRP A 43 -24.41 -12.73 29.63
C TRP A 43 -24.03 -13.33 28.27
N HIS A 44 -24.45 -14.57 27.98
CA HIS A 44 -24.21 -15.19 26.67
C HIS A 44 -24.87 -14.41 25.53
N GLY A 45 -26.09 -13.90 25.73
CA GLY A 45 -26.77 -13.04 24.76
C GLY A 45 -25.99 -11.76 24.49
N ARG A 46 -25.57 -11.07 25.56
CA ARG A 46 -24.77 -9.84 25.47
C ARG A 46 -23.42 -10.07 24.79
N LEU A 47 -22.74 -11.18 25.09
CA LEU A 47 -21.49 -11.54 24.42
C LEU A 47 -21.68 -11.81 22.93
N LYS A 48 -22.70 -12.58 22.54
CA LYS A 48 -22.98 -12.84 21.12
C LYS A 48 -23.22 -11.55 20.36
N THR A 49 -24.02 -10.64 20.93
CA THR A 49 -24.29 -9.32 20.35
C THR A 49 -23.04 -8.46 20.30
N SER A 50 -22.22 -8.45 21.36
CA SER A 50 -20.98 -7.66 21.37
C SER A 50 -20.01 -8.15 20.31
N VAL A 51 -19.75 -9.45 20.22
CA VAL A 51 -18.90 -10.06 19.20
C VAL A 51 -19.40 -9.73 17.79
N LYS A 52 -20.71 -9.82 17.55
CA LYS A 52 -21.30 -9.44 16.26
C LYS A 52 -21.05 -7.97 15.93
N LEU A 53 -21.22 -7.08 16.90
CA LEU A 53 -20.95 -5.65 16.75
C LEU A 53 -19.47 -5.38 16.46
N PHE A 54 -18.53 -6.06 17.12
CA PHE A 54 -17.09 -5.90 16.85
C PHE A 54 -16.68 -6.38 15.46
N ARG A 55 -17.37 -7.38 14.89
CA ARG A 55 -17.08 -7.90 13.55
C ARG A 55 -17.64 -7.01 12.44
N THR A 56 -18.78 -6.37 12.66
CA THR A 56 -19.50 -5.59 11.65
C THR A 56 -19.23 -4.10 11.74
N THR A 57 -18.76 -3.62 12.89
CA THR A 57 -18.47 -2.19 13.12
C THR A 57 -16.99 -1.95 13.39
N LYS A 58 -16.50 -0.81 12.91
CA LYS A 58 -15.18 -0.28 13.23
C LYS A 58 -15.31 1.08 13.89
N LYS A 59 -14.27 1.49 14.63
CA LYS A 59 -14.25 2.79 15.31
C LYS A 59 -13.65 3.85 14.38
N CYS A 60 -14.30 5.00 14.29
CA CYS A 60 -13.73 6.17 13.62
C CYS A 60 -12.39 6.56 14.27
N PRO A 61 -11.29 6.78 13.51
CA PRO A 61 -10.00 7.20 14.07
C PRO A 61 -10.03 8.57 14.73
N GLY A 62 -11.06 9.37 14.45
CA GLY A 62 -11.18 10.73 14.93
C GLY A 62 -11.96 10.91 16.23
N CYS A 63 -13.07 10.19 16.37
CA CYS A 63 -14.00 10.36 17.49
C CYS A 63 -14.40 9.03 18.15
N HIS A 64 -13.83 7.91 17.68
CA HIS A 64 -14.10 6.54 18.15
C HIS A 64 -15.55 6.06 18.06
N PHE A 65 -16.43 6.83 17.42
CA PHE A 65 -17.80 6.41 17.13
C PHE A 65 -17.80 5.12 16.31
N ARG A 66 -18.60 4.14 16.75
CA ARG A 66 -18.74 2.86 16.05
C ARG A 66 -19.57 3.05 14.79
N THR A 67 -18.99 2.65 13.68
CA THR A 67 -19.56 2.81 12.36
C THR A 67 -19.65 1.44 11.71
N GLU A 68 -20.84 1.11 11.21
CA GLU A 68 -21.07 -0.03 10.34
C GLU A 68 -20.80 0.38 8.89
N LYS A 69 -20.21 -0.52 8.11
CA LYS A 69 -19.98 -0.27 6.69
C LYS A 69 -21.33 -0.26 5.96
N ALA A 70 -21.75 0.90 5.46
CA ALA A 70 -22.76 0.96 4.41
C ALA A 70 -22.09 0.41 3.13
N GLY A 71 -22.66 -0.64 2.54
CA GLY A 71 -22.03 -1.41 1.45
C GLY A 71 -21.52 -0.57 0.27
N GLY A 72 -20.70 -1.20 -0.57
CA GLY A 72 -20.17 -0.60 -1.80
C GLY A 72 -18.75 -0.06 -1.65
N CYS A 73 -18.53 1.01 -0.86
CA CYS A 73 -17.23 1.70 -0.82
C CYS A 73 -16.58 1.64 0.57
N ASN A 74 -15.27 1.39 0.60
CA ASN A 74 -14.47 1.41 1.83
C ASN A 74 -14.07 2.83 2.26
N GLN A 75 -14.25 3.84 1.42
CA GLN A 75 -14.16 5.25 1.84
C GLN A 75 -15.45 5.62 2.57
N MET A 76 -15.34 5.86 3.87
CA MET A 76 -16.47 6.22 4.71
C MET A 76 -16.35 7.63 5.24
N THR A 77 -17.50 8.28 5.40
CA THR A 77 -17.61 9.54 6.16
C THR A 77 -18.19 9.23 7.53
N CYS A 78 -17.58 9.77 8.59
CA CYS A 78 -18.09 9.56 9.94
C CYS A 78 -19.52 10.13 10.07
N PRO A 79 -20.52 9.34 10.52
CA PRO A 79 -21.91 9.79 10.66
C PRO A 79 -22.11 10.72 11.85
N ASN A 80 -21.14 10.80 12.78
CA ASN A 80 -21.19 11.75 13.86
C ASN A 80 -21.13 13.18 13.28
N PRO A 81 -22.17 14.01 13.49
CA PRO A 81 -22.28 15.34 12.87
C PRO A 81 -21.17 16.30 13.32
N VAL A 82 -20.54 16.06 14.47
CA VAL A 82 -19.40 16.84 14.99
C VAL A 82 -18.09 16.44 14.32
N CYS A 83 -17.95 15.18 13.91
CA CYS A 83 -16.68 14.67 13.37
C CYS A 83 -16.61 14.78 11.84
N ARG A 84 -17.59 14.22 11.11
CA ARG A 84 -17.70 14.19 9.63
C ARG A 84 -16.42 13.89 8.82
N ARG A 85 -15.36 13.39 9.43
CA ARG A 85 -14.09 13.08 8.74
C ARG A 85 -14.23 11.86 7.84
N ARG A 86 -13.57 11.91 6.68
CA ARG A 86 -13.43 10.78 5.76
C ARG A 86 -12.32 9.84 6.24
N TRP A 87 -12.55 8.54 6.19
CA TRP A 87 -11.61 7.53 6.65
C TRP A 87 -11.81 6.21 5.89
N CYS A 88 -10.77 5.37 5.88
CA CYS A 88 -10.78 4.08 5.22
C CYS A 88 -11.28 3.01 6.19
N PHE A 89 -12.37 2.34 5.83
CA PHE A 89 -12.92 1.26 6.64
C PHE A 89 -11.96 0.07 6.75
N VAL A 90 -11.10 -0.16 5.75
CA VAL A 90 -10.18 -1.30 5.77
C VAL A 90 -9.08 -1.11 6.83
N CYS A 91 -8.30 -0.03 6.73
CA CYS A 91 -7.16 0.22 7.61
C CYS A 91 -7.46 1.10 8.84
N GLY A 92 -8.63 1.73 8.91
CA GLY A 92 -9.01 2.57 10.04
C GLY A 92 -8.29 3.92 10.09
N ARG A 93 -7.61 4.36 9.02
CA ARG A 93 -6.89 5.65 8.96
C ARG A 93 -7.73 6.72 8.28
N PHE A 94 -7.39 8.00 8.50
CA PHE A 94 -7.98 9.09 7.74
C PHE A 94 -7.74 8.90 6.25
N TYR A 95 -8.77 9.22 5.47
CA TYR A 95 -8.69 9.13 4.03
C TYR A 95 -7.82 10.28 3.50
N GLN A 96 -6.88 9.92 2.63
CA GLN A 96 -6.06 10.86 1.87
C GLN A 96 -6.31 10.57 0.38
N GLU A 97 -6.05 11.56 -0.46
CA GLU A 97 -6.08 11.36 -1.92
C GLU A 97 -5.08 10.28 -2.32
N GLY A 98 -5.44 9.46 -3.30
CA GLY A 98 -4.64 8.32 -3.74
C GLY A 98 -4.50 7.17 -2.74
N HIS A 99 -5.32 7.11 -1.67
CA HIS A 99 -5.22 6.03 -0.68
C HIS A 99 -5.38 4.61 -1.26
N TYR A 100 -6.16 4.48 -2.34
CA TYR A 100 -6.43 3.21 -3.02
C TYR A 100 -5.58 2.99 -4.27
N ASP A 101 -4.67 3.92 -4.58
CA ASP A 101 -3.79 3.80 -5.75
C ASP A 101 -2.90 2.58 -5.60
N VAL A 102 -2.67 1.89 -6.72
CA VAL A 102 -1.94 0.61 -6.76
C VAL A 102 -0.53 0.76 -6.16
N LEU A 103 0.14 1.88 -6.41
CA LEU A 103 1.50 2.12 -5.94
C LEU A 103 1.58 2.72 -4.52
N ASN A 104 0.44 2.97 -3.87
CA ASN A 104 0.44 3.56 -2.54
C ASN A 104 0.74 2.51 -1.45
N LEU A 105 2.03 2.33 -1.14
CA LEU A 105 2.49 1.43 -0.08
C LEU A 105 1.92 1.77 1.31
N ARG A 106 1.59 3.03 1.59
CA ARG A 106 1.03 3.47 2.88
C ARG A 106 -0.50 3.34 2.94
N GLY A 107 -1.15 3.14 1.80
CA GLY A 107 -2.59 3.02 1.64
C GLY A 107 -3.12 1.58 1.65
N CYS A 108 -4.26 1.38 0.99
CA CYS A 108 -4.90 0.09 0.75
C CYS A 108 -5.08 -0.09 -0.78
N PRO A 109 -4.01 -0.41 -1.52
CA PRO A 109 -4.03 -0.45 -2.98
C PRO A 109 -5.12 -1.38 -3.51
N GLY A 110 -5.95 -0.90 -4.43
CA GLY A 110 -7.04 -1.67 -5.07
C GLY A 110 -8.21 -2.05 -4.15
N ALA A 111 -8.19 -1.67 -2.88
CA ALA A 111 -9.19 -2.09 -1.90
C ALA A 111 -10.33 -1.07 -1.74
N MET A 112 -10.71 -0.33 -2.79
CA MET A 112 -11.80 0.64 -2.70
C MET A 112 -13.17 -0.04 -2.56
N PHE A 113 -13.38 -1.12 -3.31
CA PHE A 113 -14.66 -1.86 -3.38
C PHE A 113 -14.57 -3.29 -2.84
N VAL A 114 -13.37 -3.73 -2.43
CA VAL A 114 -13.13 -5.10 -1.95
C VAL A 114 -12.98 -5.09 -0.44
N ASP A 115 -13.67 -5.97 0.26
CA ASP A 115 -13.44 -6.26 1.68
C ASP A 115 -12.14 -7.08 1.86
N ALA A 116 -11.03 -6.44 1.53
CA ALA A 116 -9.71 -7.00 1.65
C ALA A 116 -9.33 -7.09 3.14
N GLY A 117 -9.06 -8.30 3.61
CA GLY A 117 -8.48 -8.51 4.94
C GLY A 117 -7.09 -7.89 5.05
N ALA A 118 -6.62 -7.67 6.27
CA ALA A 118 -5.26 -7.16 6.50
C ALA A 118 -4.19 -8.05 5.83
N GLY A 119 -4.42 -9.36 5.78
CA GLY A 119 -3.53 -10.32 5.14
C GLY A 119 -3.41 -10.14 3.62
N THR A 120 -4.52 -9.93 2.90
CA THR A 120 -4.48 -9.77 1.44
C THR A 120 -3.77 -8.48 1.04
N ILE A 121 -3.97 -7.39 1.80
CA ILE A 121 -3.26 -6.13 1.58
C ILE A 121 -1.76 -6.28 1.87
N ALA A 122 -1.39 -6.97 2.95
CA ALA A 122 0.01 -7.20 3.28
C ALA A 122 0.73 -8.00 2.17
N VAL A 123 0.09 -9.03 1.64
CA VAL A 123 0.62 -9.84 0.54
C VAL A 123 0.78 -9.00 -0.72
N HIS A 124 -0.23 -8.20 -1.10
CA HIS A 124 -0.13 -7.32 -2.28
C HIS A 124 1.02 -6.31 -2.14
N LYS A 125 1.19 -5.72 -0.95
CA LYS A 125 2.31 -4.83 -0.66
C LYS A 125 3.66 -5.53 -0.75
N ALA A 126 3.75 -6.75 -0.22
CA ALA A 126 4.98 -7.55 -0.31
C ALA A 126 5.35 -7.84 -1.77
N PHE A 127 4.39 -8.24 -2.60
CA PHE A 127 4.62 -8.45 -4.04
C PHE A 127 5.09 -7.17 -4.75
N LEU A 128 4.47 -6.03 -4.45
CA LEU A 128 4.89 -4.74 -5.00
C LEU A 128 6.33 -4.39 -4.62
N VAL A 129 6.68 -4.53 -3.33
CA VAL A 129 8.03 -4.25 -2.84
C VAL A 129 9.05 -5.20 -3.47
N LEU A 130 8.78 -6.51 -3.47
CA LEU A 130 9.66 -7.50 -4.06
C LEU A 130 9.85 -7.28 -5.56
N GLY A 131 8.78 -6.93 -6.28
CA GLY A 131 8.84 -6.59 -7.70
C GLY A 131 9.71 -5.35 -7.96
N LEU A 132 9.52 -4.27 -7.19
CA LEU A 132 10.34 -3.06 -7.32
C LEU A 132 11.82 -3.32 -6.99
N CYS A 133 12.11 -4.12 -5.96
CA CYS A 133 13.48 -4.52 -5.64
C CYS A 133 14.11 -5.37 -6.74
N ALA A 134 13.37 -6.33 -7.32
CA ALA A 134 13.85 -7.14 -8.43
C ALA A 134 14.16 -6.30 -9.67
N MET A 135 13.29 -5.33 -10.00
CA MET A 135 13.51 -4.40 -11.10
C MET A 135 14.74 -3.51 -10.87
N ALA A 136 14.93 -2.99 -9.66
CA ALA A 136 16.10 -2.19 -9.31
C ALA A 136 17.39 -3.03 -9.41
N LEU A 137 17.39 -4.26 -8.89
CA LEU A 137 18.52 -5.17 -9.00
C LEU A 137 18.86 -5.48 -10.46
N ALA A 138 17.84 -5.77 -11.28
CA ALA A 138 18.03 -6.00 -12.70
C ALA A 138 18.66 -4.79 -13.39
N SER A 139 18.18 -3.56 -13.10
CA SER A 139 18.74 -2.33 -13.68
C SER A 139 20.22 -2.11 -13.31
N VAL A 140 20.60 -2.41 -12.06
CA VAL A 140 21.99 -2.29 -11.59
C VAL A 140 22.87 -3.32 -12.29
N VAL A 141 22.42 -4.57 -12.41
CA VAL A 141 23.16 -5.63 -13.10
C VAL A 141 23.35 -5.29 -14.57
N THR A 142 22.30 -4.85 -15.27
CA THR A 142 22.40 -4.44 -16.67
C THR A 142 23.32 -3.23 -16.82
N GLY A 143 23.20 -2.23 -15.95
CA GLY A 143 24.05 -1.03 -15.99
C GLY A 143 25.54 -1.37 -15.78
N ALA A 144 25.84 -2.27 -14.84
CA ALA A 144 27.20 -2.74 -14.59
C ALA A 144 27.77 -3.52 -15.80
N ALA A 145 26.96 -4.36 -16.44
CA ALA A 145 27.36 -5.09 -17.65
C ALA A 145 27.67 -4.12 -18.81
N PHE A 146 26.81 -3.13 -19.05
CA PHE A 146 27.05 -2.10 -20.07
C PHE A 146 28.32 -1.28 -19.78
N ALA A 147 28.54 -0.89 -18.53
CA ALA A 147 29.76 -0.18 -18.13
C ALA A 147 31.02 -1.02 -18.36
N ALA A 148 30.99 -2.31 -18.04
CA ALA A 148 32.10 -3.22 -18.28
C ALA A 148 32.41 -3.37 -19.78
N VAL A 149 31.38 -3.54 -20.62
CA VAL A 149 31.54 -3.59 -22.09
C VAL A 149 32.14 -2.29 -22.60
N TYR A 150 31.67 -1.13 -22.12
CA TYR A 150 32.19 0.17 -22.54
C TYR A 150 33.66 0.36 -22.15
N LEU A 151 34.05 -0.03 -20.93
CA LEU A 151 35.44 0.05 -20.47
C LEU A 151 36.40 -0.86 -21.25
N VAL A 152 35.93 -2.01 -21.74
CA VAL A 152 36.74 -2.92 -22.57
C VAL A 152 36.76 -2.47 -24.04
N ALA A 153 35.64 -2.00 -24.58
CA ALA A 153 35.52 -1.61 -25.98
C ALA A 153 36.13 -0.22 -26.27
N SER A 154 36.10 0.71 -25.32
CA SER A 154 36.66 2.06 -25.48
C SER A 154 38.14 2.08 -25.89
N PRO A 155 39.07 1.34 -25.25
CA PRO A 155 40.46 1.31 -25.69
C PRO A 155 40.63 0.64 -27.06
N MET A 156 39.82 -0.39 -27.37
CA MET A 156 39.83 -1.04 -28.70
C MET A 156 39.37 -0.08 -29.82
N LEU A 157 38.35 0.73 -29.54
CA LEU A 157 37.94 1.81 -30.45
C LEU A 157 39.06 2.86 -30.57
N CYS A 158 39.66 3.31 -29.47
CA CYS A 158 40.78 4.25 -29.54
C CYS A 158 41.94 3.74 -30.40
N CYS A 159 42.29 2.45 -30.33
CA CYS A 159 43.31 1.85 -31.19
C CYS A 159 42.89 1.81 -32.66
N ALA A 160 41.62 1.50 -32.96
CA ALA A 160 41.10 1.45 -34.32
C ALA A 160 40.99 2.84 -34.98
N VAL A 161 40.56 3.87 -34.23
CA VAL A 161 40.50 5.25 -34.75
C VAL A 161 41.89 5.90 -34.74
N GLY A 162 42.76 5.56 -33.78
CA GLY A 162 44.16 6.00 -33.76
C GLY A 162 44.95 5.51 -34.98
N SER A 163 44.77 4.25 -35.41
CA SER A 163 45.37 3.76 -36.66
C SER A 163 44.86 4.52 -37.90
N LEU A 164 43.62 5.02 -37.91
CA LEU A 164 43.13 5.88 -38.98
C LEU A 164 43.72 7.30 -38.90
N ALA A 165 43.94 7.82 -37.70
CA ALA A 165 44.60 9.11 -37.49
C ALA A 165 46.09 9.08 -37.90
N ASP A 166 46.80 7.99 -37.59
CA ASP A 166 48.19 7.79 -38.04
C ASP A 166 48.27 7.59 -39.57
N VAL A 167 47.30 6.90 -40.18
CA VAL A 167 47.19 6.80 -41.65
C VAL A 167 46.88 8.15 -42.30
N LEU A 168 46.05 8.99 -41.66
CA LEU A 168 45.76 10.35 -42.13
C LEU A 168 46.94 11.31 -41.96
N CYS A 169 47.71 11.20 -40.88
CA CYS A 169 48.95 11.97 -40.69
C CYS A 169 50.03 11.57 -41.71
N CYS A 170 50.25 10.27 -41.95
CA CYS A 170 51.18 9.83 -43.01
C CYS A 170 50.74 10.24 -44.42
N SER A 171 49.44 10.40 -44.66
CA SER A 171 48.93 10.88 -45.96
C SER A 171 49.17 12.39 -46.17
N HIS A 172 49.33 13.16 -45.09
CA HIS A 172 49.56 14.60 -45.19
C HIS A 172 51.04 14.94 -45.43
N ASP A 173 51.98 14.15 -44.89
CA ASP A 173 53.42 14.34 -45.16
C ASP A 173 53.80 13.96 -46.60
N VAL A 174 53.19 12.92 -47.18
CA VAL A 174 53.46 12.52 -48.58
C VAL A 174 52.97 13.55 -49.60
N VAL A 175 51.94 14.33 -49.28
CA VAL A 175 51.42 15.39 -50.18
C VAL A 175 52.30 16.65 -50.13
N LEU A 176 52.97 16.92 -49.01
CA LEU A 176 53.87 18.08 -48.90
C LEU A 176 55.18 17.87 -49.68
N ASP A 177 55.75 16.65 -49.67
CA ASP A 177 56.94 16.30 -50.46
C ASP A 177 56.69 16.32 -51.98
N ALA A 178 55.45 16.07 -52.43
CA ALA A 178 55.09 16.16 -53.84
C ALA A 178 55.00 17.62 -54.36
N SER A 179 54.87 18.61 -53.45
CA SER A 179 54.82 20.03 -53.83
C SER A 179 56.20 20.68 -53.95
N GLU A 180 57.19 20.27 -53.13
CA GLU A 180 58.56 20.79 -53.20
C GLU A 180 59.38 20.23 -54.39
N GLY A 181 58.95 19.11 -54.97
CA GLY A 181 59.55 18.54 -56.18
C GLY A 181 59.25 19.32 -57.46
N ASN A 182 58.22 20.17 -57.48
CA ASN A 182 57.77 20.88 -58.69
C ASN A 182 58.24 22.35 -58.77
N GLU A 183 58.76 22.93 -57.69
CA GLU A 183 59.33 24.28 -57.72
C GLU A 183 60.80 24.30 -58.19
N LYS A 184 61.54 23.19 -58.05
CA LYS A 184 62.95 23.12 -58.49
C LYS A 184 63.13 22.94 -60.00
N THR A 185 62.09 22.53 -60.73
CA THR A 185 62.10 22.43 -62.20
C THR A 185 61.65 23.72 -62.89
N ALA A 186 60.98 24.64 -62.18
CA ALA A 186 60.54 25.92 -62.74
C ALA A 186 61.61 27.02 -62.67
N SER A 187 62.59 26.93 -61.76
CA SER A 187 63.63 27.97 -61.60
C SER A 187 64.85 27.83 -62.51
N LEU A 188 65.00 26.71 -63.23
CA LEU A 188 66.16 26.45 -64.09
C LEU A 188 66.01 26.94 -65.54
N PHE A 189 64.84 27.44 -65.95
CA PHE A 189 64.58 27.87 -67.34
C PHE A 189 64.62 29.39 -67.60
N VAL A 190 64.86 30.23 -66.58
CA VAL A 190 64.75 31.71 -66.72
C VAL A 190 66.11 32.43 -66.75
N GLN A 191 67.23 31.75 -66.51
CA GLN A 191 68.54 32.40 -66.39
C GLN A 191 69.46 32.34 -67.64
N GLN A 192 68.96 31.96 -68.82
CA GLN A 192 69.77 31.85 -70.05
C GLN A 192 69.48 32.89 -71.14
N SER A 193 68.80 34.00 -70.82
CA SER A 193 68.53 35.04 -71.82
C SER A 193 68.62 36.45 -71.24
N VAL A 194 69.85 36.97 -71.07
CA VAL A 194 70.28 38.35 -71.40
C VAL A 194 71.81 38.35 -71.53
#